data_AF-A0A958LLE3-F1
#
_entry.id   AF-A0A958LLE3-F1
#
_cell.length_a   1.000
_cell.length_b   1.000
_cell.length_c   1.000
_cell.angle_alpha   90.00
_cell.angle_beta   90.00
_cell.angle_gamma   90.00
#
_symmetry.space_group_name_H-M   'P 1'
#
loop_
_entity.id
_entity.type
_entity.pdbx_description
1 polymer ?
#
loop_
_entity_poly.entity_id
_entity_poly.type
_entity_poly.pdbx_seq_one_letter_code
_entity_poly.pdbx_strand_id
1 'polypeptide(L)'
;MAKEKRKSEIHSRTKYIDHSRRFLEWVNNLGFEQTFLGKLIYRLDLRFRIRRILALMLFSVFLSFLIFWDIDFPFFVQVGDIATSDIKSPISFQIVDEIATEAKRQEAEQSVPPVFDYDPDVYENISRNIYRSWRHMRLLMKGSEWPKSEVKQVDFENNFFKNKKTFEEELGYSLSDSLFQWLVIKKFSARLENILLEAIAKWSTFRIIDESNNLLPLPESPLIIRLVDRGSGGEEYTSIRNELKALRIRKNFNLFGVPDEQNLSPKDRKNLLSLSHSLLVPNLTFNRQETAIRKLKARNAVLPVQISIA
;
A
#
# COMPACT_ATOMS: atom_id res chain seq x y z
N MET A 1 -3.08 -57.12 -84.40
CA MET A 1 -4.49 -56.70 -84.52
C MET A 1 -4.68 -55.57 -83.52
N ALA A 2 -4.87 -54.30 -83.82
CA ALA A 2 -5.65 -53.59 -84.85
C ALA A 2 -6.62 -52.67 -84.08
N LYS A 3 -6.39 -51.35 -84.21
CA LYS A 3 -7.30 -50.20 -83.96
C LYS A 3 -7.77 -50.02 -82.50
N GLU A 4 -7.85 -48.81 -81.95
CA GLU A 4 -8.50 -47.64 -82.55
C GLU A 4 -8.05 -46.33 -81.86
N LYS A 5 -7.49 -45.40 -82.64
CA LYS A 5 -7.22 -44.02 -82.22
C LYS A 5 -8.53 -43.23 -82.28
N ARG A 6 -9.10 -42.84 -81.13
CA ARG A 6 -10.09 -41.76 -81.09
C ARG A 6 -9.37 -40.41 -81.09
N LYS A 7 -9.42 -39.73 -82.23
CA LYS A 7 -9.07 -38.32 -82.43
C LYS A 7 -9.99 -37.47 -81.54
N SER A 8 -9.43 -36.69 -80.62
CA SER A 8 -10.16 -35.65 -79.92
C SER A 8 -10.42 -34.49 -80.89
N GLU A 9 -11.66 -34.39 -81.38
CA GLU A 9 -12.13 -33.21 -82.08
C GLU A 9 -12.19 -32.05 -81.09
N ILE A 10 -11.20 -31.16 -81.15
CA ILE A 10 -11.29 -29.85 -80.53
C ILE A 10 -12.34 -29.08 -81.34
N HIS A 11 -13.60 -29.13 -80.90
CA HIS A 11 -14.65 -28.25 -81.39
C HIS A 11 -14.22 -26.79 -81.15
N SER A 12 -13.63 -26.17 -82.17
CA SER A 12 -13.51 -24.72 -82.21
C SER A 12 -14.92 -24.17 -82.24
N ARG A 13 -15.34 -23.57 -81.11
CA ARG A 13 -16.63 -22.89 -80.96
C ARG A 13 -16.61 -21.61 -81.79
N THR A 14 -16.73 -21.73 -83.11
CA THR A 14 -16.82 -20.61 -84.07
C THR A 14 -18.21 -19.96 -84.09
N LYS A 15 -19.12 -20.33 -83.19
CA LYS A 15 -20.53 -19.90 -83.16
C LYS A 15 -20.88 -18.80 -82.14
N TYR A 16 -19.87 -18.18 -81.51
CA TYR A 16 -20.03 -17.04 -80.60
C TYR A 16 -19.29 -15.79 -81.08
N ILE A 17 -19.06 -15.67 -82.39
CA ILE A 17 -18.58 -14.43 -82.99
C ILE A 17 -19.80 -13.78 -83.63
N ASP A 18 -20.32 -12.76 -82.96
CA ASP A 18 -21.33 -11.89 -83.56
C ASP A 18 -20.67 -11.17 -84.75
N HIS A 19 -20.96 -11.63 -85.96
CA HIS A 19 -20.53 -10.97 -87.19
C HIS A 19 -21.30 -9.67 -87.44
N SER A 20 -22.37 -9.40 -86.69
CA SER A 20 -23.05 -8.13 -86.75
C SER A 20 -22.21 -7.11 -85.99
N ARG A 21 -21.55 -6.22 -86.73
CA ARG A 21 -20.83 -5.07 -86.15
C ARG A 21 -21.81 -4.06 -85.53
N ARG A 22 -23.04 -4.43 -85.16
CA ARG A 22 -24.10 -3.54 -84.68
C ARG A 22 -23.65 -2.69 -83.49
N PHE A 23 -22.88 -3.28 -82.57
CA PHE A 23 -22.30 -2.53 -81.45
C PHE A 23 -21.24 -1.52 -81.92
N LEU A 24 -20.32 -1.94 -82.78
CA LEU A 24 -19.29 -1.05 -83.34
C LEU A 24 -19.92 0.06 -84.21
N GLU A 25 -20.94 -0.25 -84.98
CA GLU A 25 -21.72 0.70 -85.78
C GLU A 25 -22.46 1.67 -84.88
N TRP A 26 -23.10 1.21 -83.80
CA TRP A 26 -23.75 2.07 -82.82
C TRP A 26 -22.76 3.00 -82.10
N VAL A 27 -21.62 2.46 -81.64
CA VAL A 27 -20.54 3.25 -81.03
C VAL A 27 -19.94 4.26 -82.01
N ASN A 28 -19.78 3.89 -83.28
CA ASN A 28 -19.29 4.80 -84.31
C ASN A 28 -20.33 5.88 -84.65
N ASN A 29 -21.62 5.56 -84.62
CA ASN A 29 -22.71 6.52 -84.87
C ASN A 29 -22.85 7.55 -83.74
N LEU A 30 -22.38 7.23 -82.53
CA LEU A 30 -22.22 8.19 -81.42
C LEU A 30 -21.14 9.25 -81.70
N GLY A 31 -20.29 9.07 -82.73
CA GLY A 31 -19.34 10.10 -83.21
C GLY A 31 -18.25 10.51 -82.22
N PHE A 32 -18.10 9.77 -81.11
CA PHE A 32 -17.27 10.17 -79.98
C PHE A 32 -15.80 10.35 -80.39
N GLU A 33 -15.29 9.51 -81.30
CA GLU A 33 -13.92 9.54 -81.81
C GLU A 33 -13.61 10.76 -82.70
N GLN A 34 -14.64 11.41 -83.26
CA GLN A 34 -14.47 12.61 -84.08
C GLN A 34 -14.45 13.90 -83.23
N THR A 35 -14.99 13.85 -82.02
CA THR A 35 -14.98 14.99 -81.09
C THR A 35 -13.58 15.26 -80.53
N PHE A 36 -13.32 16.51 -80.14
CA PHE A 36 -12.05 16.91 -79.53
C PHE A 36 -11.70 16.07 -78.29
N LEU A 37 -12.70 15.76 -77.45
CA LEU A 37 -12.55 14.94 -76.26
C LEU A 37 -12.21 13.49 -76.60
N GLY A 38 -12.84 12.87 -77.59
CA GLY A 38 -12.50 11.49 -78.00
C GLY A 38 -11.09 11.35 -78.53
N LYS A 39 -10.61 12.32 -79.32
CA LYS A 39 -9.22 12.36 -79.81
C LYS A 39 -8.22 12.56 -78.67
N LEU A 40 -8.55 13.39 -77.69
CA LEU A 40 -7.74 13.60 -76.49
C LEU A 40 -7.67 12.31 -75.65
N ILE A 41 -8.81 11.67 -75.40
CA ILE A 41 -8.90 10.40 -74.65
C ILE A 41 -8.14 9.30 -75.38
N TYR A 42 -8.24 9.20 -76.70
CA TYR A 42 -7.50 8.20 -77.49
C TYR A 42 -5.98 8.39 -77.42
N ARG A 43 -5.48 9.65 -77.54
CA ARG A 43 -4.05 9.94 -77.36
C ARG A 43 -3.56 9.64 -75.95
N LEU A 44 -4.36 9.96 -74.94
CA LEU A 44 -4.02 9.69 -73.55
C LEU A 44 -4.09 8.19 -73.22
N ASP A 45 -5.02 7.45 -73.82
CA ASP A 45 -5.15 5.99 -73.66
C ASP A 45 -3.96 5.23 -74.26
N LEU A 46 -3.48 5.65 -75.44
CA LEU A 46 -2.26 5.11 -76.05
C LEU A 46 -1.01 5.29 -75.16
N ARG A 47 -0.94 6.39 -74.40
CA ARG A 47 0.22 6.70 -73.55
C ARG A 47 0.11 6.14 -72.13
N PHE A 48 -1.08 6.11 -71.55
CA PHE A 48 -1.31 5.82 -70.12
C PHE A 48 -2.24 4.62 -69.85
N ARG A 49 -2.71 3.89 -70.87
CA ARG A 49 -3.61 2.72 -70.74
C ARG A 49 -4.86 3.02 -69.89
N ILE A 50 -5.49 4.17 -70.13
CA ILE A 50 -6.61 4.71 -69.34
C ILE A 50 -7.78 3.72 -69.23
N ARG A 51 -8.10 2.97 -70.29
CA ARG A 51 -9.19 1.98 -70.24
C ARG A 51 -8.99 0.94 -69.13
N ARG A 52 -7.75 0.49 -68.89
CA ARG A 52 -7.45 -0.48 -67.83
C ARG A 52 -7.57 0.14 -66.44
N ILE A 53 -7.08 1.37 -66.28
CA ILE A 53 -7.17 2.09 -65.01
C ILE A 53 -8.64 2.36 -64.65
N LEU A 54 -9.45 2.79 -65.63
CA LEU A 54 -10.86 3.06 -65.42
C LEU A 54 -11.65 1.78 -65.10
N ALA A 55 -11.33 0.66 -65.74
CA ALA A 55 -11.92 -0.64 -65.39
C ALA A 55 -11.57 -1.06 -63.95
N LEU A 56 -10.31 -0.89 -63.53
CA LEU A 56 -9.89 -1.15 -62.15
C LEU A 56 -10.58 -0.22 -61.14
N MET A 57 -10.72 1.06 -61.48
CA MET A 57 -11.41 2.04 -60.65
C MET A 57 -12.89 1.67 -60.48
N LEU A 58 -13.60 1.39 -61.58
CA LEU A 58 -15.01 0.99 -61.53
C LEU A 58 -15.19 -0.33 -60.76
N PHE A 59 -14.30 -1.30 -60.96
CA PHE A 59 -14.31 -2.54 -60.21
C PHE A 59 -14.09 -2.31 -58.71
N SER A 60 -13.16 -1.42 -58.34
CA SER A 60 -12.90 -1.05 -56.94
C SER A 60 -14.10 -0.34 -56.31
N VAL A 61 -14.76 0.57 -57.03
CA VAL A 61 -15.97 1.27 -56.56
C VAL A 61 -17.12 0.28 -56.38
N PHE A 62 -17.31 -0.64 -57.33
CA PHE A 62 -18.32 -1.67 -57.24
C PHE A 62 -18.09 -2.61 -56.05
N LEU A 63 -16.83 -3.02 -55.82
CA LEU A 63 -16.48 -3.85 -54.67
C LEU A 63 -16.69 -3.11 -53.35
N SER A 64 -16.31 -1.83 -53.28
CA SER A 64 -16.58 -0.99 -52.11
C SER A 64 -18.09 -0.91 -51.83
N PHE A 65 -18.88 -0.67 -52.87
CA PHE A 65 -20.33 -0.61 -52.73
C PHE A 65 -20.92 -1.93 -52.23
N LEU A 66 -20.42 -3.07 -52.71
CA LEU A 66 -20.87 -4.40 -52.27
C LEU A 66 -20.50 -4.68 -50.81
N ILE A 67 -19.32 -4.25 -50.36
CA ILE A 67 -18.89 -4.37 -48.95
C ILE A 67 -19.72 -3.49 -48.03
N PHE A 68 -20.11 -2.29 -48.48
CA PHE A 68 -20.89 -1.34 -47.68
C PHE A 68 -22.41 -1.48 -47.86
N TRP A 69 -22.87 -2.46 -48.64
CA TRP A 69 -24.29 -2.77 -48.74
C TRP A 69 -24.72 -3.59 -47.52
N ASP A 70 -24.97 -2.90 -46.41
CA ASP A 70 -25.63 -3.50 -45.24
C ASP A 70 -27.15 -3.55 -45.50
N ILE A 71 -27.73 -4.75 -45.46
CA ILE A 71 -29.19 -4.95 -45.56
C ILE A 71 -29.68 -5.27 -44.15
N ASP A 72 -30.15 -4.25 -43.44
CA ASP A 72 -30.85 -4.43 -42.18
C ASP A 72 -32.27 -4.93 -42.47
N PHE A 73 -32.61 -6.14 -42.02
CA PHE A 73 -33.99 -6.63 -42.03
C PHE A 73 -34.69 -6.13 -40.76
N PRO A 74 -35.66 -5.20 -40.85
CA PRO A 74 -36.43 -4.80 -39.68
C PRO A 74 -37.34 -5.96 -39.24
N PHE A 75 -37.05 -6.53 -38.07
CA PHE A 75 -37.97 -7.46 -37.41
C PHE A 75 -39.09 -6.65 -36.75
N PHE A 76 -40.29 -6.69 -37.33
CA PHE A 76 -41.48 -6.12 -36.73
C PHE A 76 -42.13 -7.17 -35.81
N VAL A 77 -41.78 -7.15 -34.53
CA VAL A 77 -42.39 -8.03 -33.52
C VAL A 77 -43.61 -7.34 -32.93
N GLN A 78 -44.77 -8.00 -32.95
CA GLN A 78 -45.97 -7.51 -32.28
C GLN A 78 -46.23 -8.29 -30.98
N VAL A 79 -46.93 -7.66 -30.03
CA VAL A 79 -47.26 -8.28 -28.75
C VAL A 79 -48.20 -9.46 -28.99
N GLY A 80 -47.72 -10.68 -28.77
CA GLY A 80 -48.46 -11.93 -28.98
C GLY A 80 -47.74 -12.95 -29.86
N ASP A 81 -46.66 -12.55 -30.54
CA ASP A 81 -45.87 -13.45 -31.40
C ASP A 81 -45.01 -14.42 -30.57
N ILE A 82 -44.83 -15.64 -31.08
CA ILE A 82 -43.94 -16.65 -30.48
C ILE A 82 -42.52 -16.42 -31.02
N ALA A 83 -41.58 -16.14 -30.13
CA ALA A 83 -40.18 -15.90 -30.48
C ALA A 83 -39.52 -17.18 -31.05
N THR A 84 -38.92 -17.08 -32.23
CA THR A 84 -38.18 -18.17 -32.90
C THR A 84 -36.68 -18.19 -32.55
N SER A 85 -36.18 -17.12 -31.94
CA SER A 85 -34.80 -16.99 -31.48
C SER A 85 -34.73 -16.04 -30.28
N ASP A 86 -33.63 -16.10 -29.53
CA ASP A 86 -33.40 -15.22 -28.40
C ASP A 86 -33.27 -13.76 -28.86
N ILE A 87 -34.22 -12.92 -28.45
CA ILE A 87 -34.17 -11.47 -28.70
C ILE A 87 -33.47 -10.82 -27.51
N LYS A 88 -32.28 -10.27 -27.73
CA LYS A 88 -31.54 -9.51 -26.72
C LYS A 88 -31.81 -8.02 -26.83
N SER A 89 -31.73 -7.31 -25.70
CA SER A 89 -31.84 -5.85 -25.71
C SER A 89 -30.66 -5.25 -26.49
N PRO A 90 -30.88 -4.33 -27.45
CA PRO A 90 -29.79 -3.59 -28.07
C PRO A 90 -29.15 -2.57 -27.10
N ILE A 91 -29.82 -2.29 -25.98
CA ILE A 91 -29.35 -1.36 -24.96
C ILE A 91 -28.80 -2.17 -23.79
N SER A 92 -27.49 -2.08 -23.60
CA SER A 92 -26.85 -2.51 -22.35
C SER A 92 -26.76 -1.31 -21.42
N PHE A 93 -27.11 -1.50 -20.15
CA PHE A 93 -26.97 -0.46 -19.14
C PHE A 93 -26.12 -0.96 -17.98
N GLN A 94 -25.24 -0.07 -17.51
CA GLN A 94 -24.32 -0.34 -16.40
C GLN A 94 -24.95 0.21 -15.13
N ILE A 95 -25.19 -0.66 -14.16
CA ILE A 95 -25.65 -0.28 -12.82
C ILE A 95 -24.49 -0.45 -11.85
N VAL A 96 -24.35 0.47 -10.90
CA VAL A 96 -23.41 0.31 -9.80
C VAL A 96 -24.00 -0.67 -8.78
N ASP A 97 -23.23 -1.70 -8.45
CA ASP A 97 -23.53 -2.58 -7.32
C ASP A 97 -23.03 -1.91 -6.03
N GLU A 98 -23.96 -1.29 -5.30
CA GLU A 98 -23.67 -0.62 -4.03
C GLU A 98 -23.15 -1.61 -2.97
N ILE A 99 -23.68 -2.84 -2.94
CA ILE A 99 -23.34 -3.86 -1.94
C ILE A 99 -21.91 -4.34 -2.20
N ALA A 100 -21.59 -4.72 -3.44
CA ALA A 100 -20.24 -5.16 -3.79
C ALA A 100 -19.23 -4.03 -3.65
N THR A 101 -19.62 -2.78 -3.96
CA THR A 101 -18.75 -1.61 -3.76
C THR A 101 -18.45 -1.39 -2.29
N GLU A 102 -19.47 -1.44 -1.42
CA GLU A 102 -19.28 -1.23 0.01
C GLU A 102 -18.49 -2.37 0.67
N ALA A 103 -18.69 -3.61 0.22
CA ALA A 103 -17.87 -4.74 0.65
C ALA A 103 -16.38 -4.53 0.29
N LYS A 104 -16.06 -4.10 -0.94
CA LYS A 104 -14.69 -3.78 -1.34
C LYS A 104 -14.10 -2.60 -0.57
N ARG A 105 -14.92 -1.60 -0.23
CA ARG A 105 -14.51 -0.47 0.62
C ARG A 105 -14.12 -0.92 2.01
N GLN A 106 -14.91 -1.80 2.63
CA GLN A 106 -14.62 -2.35 3.95
C GLN A 106 -13.35 -3.22 3.92
N GLU A 107 -13.17 -4.04 2.89
CA GLU A 107 -11.94 -4.82 2.71
C GLU A 107 -10.71 -3.91 2.55
N ALA A 108 -10.82 -2.85 1.73
CA ALA A 108 -9.77 -1.86 1.57
C ALA A 108 -9.42 -1.18 2.91
N GLU A 109 -10.41 -0.78 3.71
CA GLU A 109 -10.19 -0.20 5.05
C GLU A 109 -9.52 -1.18 6.02
N GLN A 110 -9.90 -2.46 5.99
CA GLN A 110 -9.35 -3.49 6.87
C GLN A 110 -7.91 -3.87 6.49
N SER A 111 -7.55 -3.77 5.20
CA SER A 111 -6.21 -4.05 4.72
C SER A 111 -5.18 -2.98 5.08
N VAL A 112 -5.60 -1.79 5.52
CA VAL A 112 -4.70 -0.71 5.92
C VAL A 112 -3.95 -1.07 7.21
N PRO A 113 -2.60 -1.15 7.17
CA PRO A 113 -1.81 -1.40 8.37
C PRO A 113 -1.96 -0.27 9.40
N PRO A 114 -2.01 -0.58 10.70
CA PRO A 114 -2.00 0.44 11.75
C PRO A 114 -0.67 1.19 11.76
N VAL A 115 -0.76 2.51 12.04
CA VAL A 115 0.38 3.40 12.10
C VAL A 115 0.74 3.69 13.55
N PHE A 116 2.02 3.60 13.88
CA PHE A 116 2.57 3.88 15.19
C PHE A 116 3.63 4.96 15.11
N ASP A 117 3.62 5.86 16.08
CA ASP A 117 4.60 6.92 16.23
C ASP A 117 5.70 6.45 17.19
N TYR A 118 6.94 6.45 16.71
CA TYR A 118 8.13 6.10 17.46
C TYR A 118 8.93 7.36 17.83
N ASP A 119 9.18 7.52 19.13
CA ASP A 119 9.98 8.61 19.67
C ASP A 119 11.28 8.04 20.26
N PRO A 120 12.44 8.25 19.60
CA PRO A 120 13.73 7.74 20.09
C PRO A 120 14.25 8.50 21.31
N ASP A 121 13.79 9.73 21.55
CA ASP A 121 14.37 10.65 22.54
C ASP A 121 13.75 10.51 23.94
N VAL A 122 12.65 9.75 24.07
CA VAL A 122 11.93 9.51 25.33
C VAL A 122 12.88 9.14 26.47
N TYR A 123 13.81 8.23 26.20
CA TYR A 123 14.74 7.71 27.21
C TYR A 123 15.94 8.62 27.48
N GLU A 124 16.26 9.56 26.58
CA GLU A 124 17.32 10.54 26.82
C GLU A 124 16.96 11.45 28.00
N ASN A 125 15.69 11.88 28.05
CA ASN A 125 15.18 12.69 29.15
C ASN A 125 15.17 11.92 30.47
N ILE A 126 14.81 10.63 30.45
CA ILE A 126 14.83 9.77 31.64
C ILE A 126 16.25 9.61 32.17
N SER A 127 17.22 9.31 31.29
CA SER A 127 18.63 9.22 31.70
C SER A 127 19.16 10.52 32.29
N ARG A 128 18.78 11.68 31.71
CA ARG A 128 19.14 13.00 32.24
C ARG A 128 18.57 13.26 33.63
N ASN A 129 17.31 12.89 33.85
CA ASN A 129 16.62 13.04 35.14
C ASN A 129 17.23 12.12 36.21
N ILE A 130 17.56 10.87 35.86
CA ILE A 130 18.29 9.95 36.75
C ILE A 130 19.60 10.59 37.19
N TYR A 131 20.41 11.05 36.23
CA TYR A 131 21.72 11.63 36.53
C TYR A 131 21.62 12.86 37.45
N ARG A 132 20.69 13.78 37.15
CA ARG A 132 20.45 14.99 37.94
C ARG A 132 20.01 14.65 39.36
N SER A 133 18.98 13.83 39.50
CA SER A 133 18.36 13.50 40.79
C SER A 133 19.33 12.72 41.70
N TRP A 134 20.08 11.74 41.18
CA TRP A 134 21.11 11.02 41.95
C TRP A 134 22.24 11.93 42.40
N ARG A 135 22.74 12.79 41.49
CA ARG A 135 23.80 13.74 41.82
C ARG A 135 23.36 14.70 42.92
N HIS A 136 22.14 15.21 42.84
CA HIS A 136 21.59 16.11 43.85
C HIS A 136 21.49 15.43 45.22
N MET A 137 20.95 14.21 45.29
CA MET A 137 20.87 13.47 46.55
C MET A 137 22.25 13.19 47.15
N ARG A 138 23.25 12.82 46.33
CA ARG A 138 24.63 12.66 46.82
C ARG A 138 25.22 13.96 47.37
N LEU A 139 24.91 15.12 46.78
CA LEU A 139 25.37 16.41 47.28
C LEU A 139 24.78 16.72 48.65
N LEU A 140 23.47 16.47 48.84
CA LEU A 140 22.83 16.61 50.15
C LEU A 140 23.45 15.69 51.20
N MET A 141 23.78 14.45 50.82
CA MET A 141 24.44 13.50 51.73
C MET A 141 25.87 13.88 52.10
N LYS A 142 26.63 14.54 51.20
CA LYS A 142 28.01 15.00 51.51
C LYS A 142 28.05 16.03 52.64
N GLY A 143 26.98 16.79 52.85
CA GLY A 143 26.87 17.75 53.95
C GLY A 143 26.69 17.13 55.33
N SER A 144 26.60 15.79 55.41
CA SER A 144 26.30 15.05 56.63
C SER A 144 27.20 13.82 56.78
N GLU A 145 27.80 13.63 57.95
CA GLU A 145 28.58 12.42 58.22
C GLU A 145 27.67 11.19 58.30
N TRP A 146 28.05 10.11 57.60
CA TRP A 146 27.29 8.87 57.68
C TRP A 146 27.43 8.22 59.07
N PRO A 147 26.33 8.00 59.81
CA PRO A 147 26.42 7.49 61.17
C PRO A 147 27.00 6.06 61.21
N LYS A 148 27.88 5.79 62.17
CA LYS A 148 28.48 4.45 62.37
C LYS A 148 27.60 3.51 63.20
N SER A 149 26.73 4.04 64.05
CA SER A 149 25.81 3.28 64.89
C SER A 149 24.48 3.05 64.17
N GLU A 150 23.95 1.84 64.27
CA GLU A 150 22.69 1.42 63.64
C GLU A 150 21.50 2.31 64.06
N VAL A 151 21.39 2.66 65.34
CA VAL A 151 20.31 3.55 65.84
C VAL A 151 20.37 4.91 65.16
N LYS A 152 21.56 5.50 65.07
CA LYS A 152 21.75 6.80 64.41
C LYS A 152 21.57 6.73 62.89
N GLN A 153 21.78 5.57 62.27
CA GLN A 153 21.50 5.36 60.85
C GLN A 153 20.00 5.41 60.56
N VAL A 154 19.18 4.76 61.40
CA VAL A 154 17.72 4.81 61.28
C VAL A 154 17.21 6.25 61.43
N ASP A 155 17.73 7.01 62.40
CA ASP A 155 17.38 8.43 62.58
C ASP A 155 17.79 9.28 61.37
N PHE A 156 18.97 9.01 60.78
CA PHE A 156 19.42 9.68 59.57
C PHE A 156 18.53 9.36 58.38
N GLU A 157 18.19 8.08 58.17
CA GLU A 157 17.29 7.64 57.09
C GLU A 157 15.93 8.33 57.18
N ASN A 158 15.33 8.36 58.38
CA ASN A 158 14.04 9.02 58.62
C ASN A 158 14.10 10.53 58.35
N ASN A 159 15.20 11.19 58.74
CA ASN A 159 15.39 12.61 58.47
C ASN A 159 15.63 12.88 56.98
N PHE A 160 16.39 12.03 56.30
CA PHE A 160 16.68 12.15 54.87
C PHE A 160 15.44 11.87 54.01
N PHE A 161 14.47 11.11 54.54
CA PHE A 161 13.21 10.81 53.88
C PHE A 161 12.42 12.06 53.46
N LYS A 162 12.63 13.21 54.12
CA LYS A 162 12.04 14.50 53.76
C LYS A 162 12.39 14.95 52.33
N ASN A 163 13.54 14.51 51.81
CA ASN A 163 14.01 14.80 50.45
C ASN A 163 13.38 13.90 49.38
N LYS A 164 12.49 12.96 49.76
CA LYS A 164 11.84 12.06 48.80
C LYS A 164 11.05 12.84 47.74
N LYS A 165 10.26 13.82 48.17
CA LYS A 165 9.40 14.58 47.26
C LYS A 165 10.21 15.34 46.21
N THR A 166 11.29 16.02 46.63
CA THR A 166 12.17 16.75 45.72
C THR A 166 12.90 15.80 44.77
N PHE A 167 13.28 14.61 45.24
CA PHE A 167 13.86 13.58 44.39
C PHE A 167 12.88 13.06 43.34
N GLU A 168 11.63 12.77 43.71
CA GLU A 168 10.57 12.32 42.79
C GLU A 168 10.24 13.39 41.74
N GLU A 169 10.21 14.65 42.13
CA GLU A 169 10.03 15.80 41.22
C GLU A 169 11.16 15.91 40.19
N GLU A 170 12.42 15.73 40.60
CA GLU A 170 13.56 15.76 39.68
C GLU A 170 13.68 14.50 38.82
N LEU A 171 13.30 13.34 39.36
CA LEU A 171 13.27 12.08 38.63
C LEU A 171 12.13 12.07 37.60
N GLY A 172 11.02 12.74 37.90
CA GLY A 172 9.80 12.77 37.11
C GLY A 172 8.87 11.58 37.34
N TYR A 173 9.13 10.75 38.36
CA TYR A 173 8.36 9.55 38.68
C TYR A 173 8.20 9.39 40.19
N SER A 174 7.03 8.92 40.62
CA SER A 174 6.77 8.53 42.00
C SER A 174 7.41 7.18 42.32
N LEU A 175 8.06 7.07 43.48
CA LEU A 175 8.69 5.84 43.94
C LEU A 175 8.02 5.33 45.21
N SER A 176 8.09 4.01 45.42
CA SER A 176 7.69 3.45 46.70
C SER A 176 8.64 3.88 47.81
N ASP A 177 8.10 4.05 49.01
CA ASP A 177 8.86 4.44 50.20
C ASP A 177 10.03 3.47 50.46
N SER A 178 9.80 2.18 50.23
CA SER A 178 10.80 1.11 50.35
C SER A 178 11.97 1.25 49.37
N LEU A 179 11.72 1.70 48.13
CA LEU A 179 12.77 1.90 47.14
C LEU A 179 13.58 3.15 47.46
N PHE A 180 12.92 4.23 47.88
CA PHE A 180 13.62 5.44 48.30
C PHE A 180 14.52 5.16 49.52
N GLN A 181 13.99 4.49 50.55
CA GLN A 181 14.79 4.08 51.71
C GLN A 181 15.99 3.21 51.31
N TRP A 182 15.80 2.25 50.40
CA TRP A 182 16.90 1.44 49.87
C TRP A 182 17.98 2.30 49.18
N LEU A 183 17.60 3.30 48.38
CA LEU A 183 18.56 4.23 47.77
C LEU A 183 19.35 5.03 48.80
N VAL A 184 18.71 5.45 49.89
CA VAL A 184 19.36 6.13 51.02
C VAL A 184 20.36 5.21 51.71
N ILE A 185 19.97 3.98 52.02
CA ILE A 185 20.87 2.95 52.60
C ILE A 185 22.09 2.72 51.69
N LYS A 186 21.87 2.71 50.37
CA LYS A 186 22.93 2.57 49.35
C LYS A 186 23.63 3.89 49.01
N LYS A 187 23.31 4.98 49.71
CA LYS A 187 23.92 6.30 49.59
C LYS A 187 23.94 6.85 48.17
N PHE A 188 22.92 6.52 47.37
CA PHE A 188 22.86 6.89 45.95
C PHE A 188 24.15 6.57 45.20
N SER A 189 24.73 5.38 45.44
CA SER A 189 26.04 5.00 44.88
C SER A 189 26.09 5.16 43.35
N ALA A 190 27.19 5.72 42.85
CA ALA A 190 27.42 5.89 41.41
C ALA A 190 27.41 4.54 40.65
N ARG A 191 27.82 3.45 41.32
CA ARG A 191 27.74 2.10 40.74
C ARG A 191 26.31 1.72 40.37
N LEU A 192 25.34 1.88 41.29
CA LEU A 192 23.94 1.54 41.02
C LEU A 192 23.31 2.45 39.96
N GLU A 193 23.68 3.73 39.96
CA GLU A 193 23.28 4.69 38.92
C GLU A 193 23.76 4.24 37.53
N ASN A 194 25.03 3.85 37.40
CA ASN A 194 25.57 3.38 36.13
C ASN A 194 24.85 2.12 35.64
N ILE A 195 24.63 1.12 36.50
CA ILE A 195 23.89 -0.09 36.13
C ILE A 195 22.46 0.24 35.69
N LEU A 196 21.80 1.20 36.36
CA LEU A 196 20.48 1.68 35.98
C LEU A 196 20.50 2.34 34.60
N LEU A 197 21.44 3.26 34.36
CA LEU A 197 21.59 3.97 33.08
C LEU A 197 21.88 3.00 31.93
N GLU A 198 22.76 2.02 32.13
CA GLU A 198 23.05 0.97 31.15
C GLU A 198 21.83 0.09 30.85
N ALA A 199 21.04 -0.26 31.87
CA ALA A 199 19.78 -0.99 31.67
C ALA A 199 18.78 -0.19 30.85
N ILE A 200 18.61 1.11 31.16
CA ILE A 200 17.71 2.01 30.41
C ILE A 200 18.21 2.21 28.97
N ALA A 201 19.52 2.41 28.77
CA ALA A 201 20.13 2.53 27.44
C ALA A 201 19.97 1.27 26.60
N LYS A 202 20.10 0.08 27.20
CA LYS A 202 19.81 -1.19 26.53
C LYS A 202 18.35 -1.24 26.08
N TRP A 203 17.41 -0.89 26.97
CA TRP A 203 15.99 -1.00 26.70
C TRP A 203 15.44 0.08 25.77
N SER A 204 16.08 1.25 25.67
CA SER A 204 15.68 2.31 24.74
C SER A 204 15.79 1.90 23.27
N THR A 205 16.65 0.93 22.96
CA THR A 205 16.77 0.33 21.62
C THR A 205 15.57 -0.53 21.22
N PHE A 206 14.72 -0.92 22.19
CA PHE A 206 13.53 -1.71 21.93
C PHE A 206 12.36 -0.82 21.52
N ARG A 207 11.45 -1.38 20.72
CA ARG A 207 10.18 -0.73 20.38
C ARG A 207 9.15 -1.15 21.42
N ILE A 208 8.94 -0.30 22.41
CA ILE A 208 8.16 -0.59 23.60
C ILE A 208 6.75 -0.03 23.44
N ILE A 209 5.77 -0.93 23.49
CA ILE A 209 4.35 -0.60 23.38
C ILE A 209 3.62 -0.82 24.70
N ASP A 210 2.58 -0.02 24.94
CA ASP A 210 1.57 -0.35 25.91
C ASP A 210 0.44 -1.16 25.26
N GLU A 211 0.36 -2.45 25.58
CA GLU A 211 -0.65 -3.36 25.05
C GLU A 211 -2.04 -3.19 25.69
N SER A 212 -2.23 -2.20 26.56
CA SER A 212 -3.53 -1.90 27.18
C SER A 212 -4.64 -1.62 26.16
N ASN A 213 -4.28 -1.22 24.93
CA ASN A 213 -5.20 -1.06 23.83
C ASN A 213 -5.35 -2.38 23.04
N ASN A 214 -6.57 -2.92 22.96
CA ASN A 214 -7.00 -4.00 22.05
C ASN A 214 -6.85 -3.66 20.54
N LEU A 215 -6.04 -2.66 20.21
CA LEU A 215 -5.83 -2.11 18.87
C LEU A 215 -4.58 -2.71 18.21
N LEU A 216 -3.94 -3.68 18.87
CA LEU A 216 -2.79 -4.36 18.31
C LEU A 216 -3.24 -5.37 17.25
N PRO A 217 -2.60 -5.36 16.08
CA PRO A 217 -2.96 -6.28 15.03
C PRO A 217 -2.41 -7.68 15.35
N LEU A 218 -2.65 -8.67 14.49
CA LEU A 218 -2.18 -10.03 14.71
C LEU A 218 -0.63 -10.10 14.79
N PRO A 219 -0.04 -11.14 15.39
CA PRO A 219 1.42 -11.25 15.55
C PRO A 219 2.23 -11.05 14.25
N GLU A 220 1.71 -11.56 13.13
CA GLU A 220 2.35 -11.54 11.81
C GLU A 220 1.86 -10.39 10.91
N SER A 221 0.83 -9.65 11.34
CA SER A 221 0.31 -8.57 10.51
C SER A 221 1.30 -7.41 10.44
N PRO A 222 1.43 -6.78 9.26
CA PRO A 222 2.30 -5.62 9.09
C PRO A 222 1.76 -4.44 9.90
N LEU A 223 2.69 -3.63 10.39
CA LEU A 223 2.42 -2.33 10.98
C LEU A 223 3.43 -1.32 10.44
N ILE A 224 3.03 -0.05 10.42
CA ILE A 224 3.89 1.04 9.95
C ILE A 224 4.39 1.79 11.18
N ILE A 225 5.70 1.97 11.25
CA ILE A 225 6.35 2.80 12.27
C ILE A 225 6.79 4.10 11.60
N ARG A 226 6.33 5.21 12.16
CA ARG A 226 6.70 6.56 11.78
C ARG A 226 7.64 7.14 12.82
N LEU A 227 8.79 7.61 12.37
CA LEU A 227 9.75 8.31 13.24
C LEU A 227 9.22 9.72 13.54
N VAL A 228 9.07 10.06 14.82
CA VAL A 228 8.77 11.41 15.29
C VAL A 228 10.09 12.11 15.57
N ASP A 229 10.68 12.71 14.54
CA ASP A 229 11.88 13.54 14.68
C ASP A 229 11.52 15.03 14.49
N ARG A 230 12.28 15.91 15.12
CA ARG A 230 12.08 17.37 15.12
C ARG A 230 12.49 18.04 13.81
N GLY A 231 13.11 17.31 12.86
CA GLY A 231 13.64 17.92 11.63
C GLY A 231 13.53 17.06 10.36
N SER A 232 13.48 15.74 10.43
CA SER A 232 13.34 14.87 9.26
C SER A 232 11.86 14.56 8.98
N GLY A 233 11.46 14.68 7.72
CA GLY A 233 10.07 14.60 7.26
C GLY A 233 9.44 13.21 7.34
N GLY A 234 9.34 12.65 8.55
CA GLY A 234 8.58 11.44 8.87
C GLY A 234 9.06 10.23 8.10
N GLU A 235 10.29 9.76 8.38
CA GLU A 235 10.71 8.45 7.89
C GLU A 235 9.73 7.37 8.38
N GLU A 236 9.23 6.56 7.45
CA GLU A 236 8.31 5.47 7.72
C GLU A 236 8.92 4.15 7.26
N TYR A 237 8.77 3.12 8.10
CA TYR A 237 9.20 1.78 7.77
C TYR A 237 8.17 0.75 8.23
N THR A 238 8.12 -0.37 7.54
CA THR A 238 7.23 -1.49 7.88
C THR A 238 7.92 -2.40 8.90
N SER A 239 7.16 -2.84 9.89
CA SER A 239 7.58 -3.78 10.93
C SER A 239 6.46 -4.79 11.19
N ILE A 240 6.71 -5.75 12.06
CA ILE A 240 5.70 -6.71 12.54
C ILE A 240 5.55 -6.63 14.07
N ARG A 241 4.41 -7.12 14.58
CA ARG A 241 4.12 -7.08 16.02
C ARG A 241 5.11 -7.89 16.86
N ASN A 242 5.63 -9.01 16.35
CA ASN A 242 6.57 -9.86 17.08
C ASN A 242 7.91 -9.18 17.44
N GLU A 243 8.28 -8.13 16.72
CA GLU A 243 9.49 -7.35 17.00
C GLU A 243 9.30 -6.35 18.15
N LEU A 244 8.04 -6.06 18.50
CA LEU A 244 7.68 -5.13 19.56
C LEU A 244 7.81 -5.79 20.94
N LYS A 245 8.12 -4.97 21.94
CA LYS A 245 8.20 -5.38 23.35
C LYS A 245 7.04 -4.76 24.12
N ALA A 246 6.17 -5.63 24.63
CA ALA A 246 5.10 -5.22 25.52
C ALA A 246 5.65 -4.76 26.87
N LEU A 247 5.33 -3.54 27.28
CA LEU A 247 5.73 -2.95 28.57
C LEU A 247 5.30 -3.82 29.76
N ARG A 248 4.14 -4.48 29.67
CA ARG A 248 3.57 -5.34 30.73
C ARG A 248 4.36 -6.65 30.91
N ILE A 249 5.06 -7.12 29.88
CA ILE A 249 5.86 -8.35 29.92
C ILE A 249 7.24 -8.04 30.52
N ARG A 250 7.27 -7.86 31.85
CA ARG A 250 8.48 -7.49 32.62
C ARG A 250 9.69 -8.41 32.39
N LYS A 251 9.48 -9.67 31.98
CA LYS A 251 10.57 -10.62 31.67
C LYS A 251 11.46 -10.15 30.52
N ASN A 252 10.91 -9.35 29.59
CA ASN A 252 11.67 -8.78 28.47
C ASN A 252 12.68 -7.72 28.93
N PHE A 253 12.45 -7.11 30.09
CA PHE A 253 13.25 -6.03 30.66
C PHE A 253 14.01 -6.55 31.87
N ASN A 254 15.01 -7.40 31.62
CA ASN A 254 15.89 -7.92 32.65
C ASN A 254 17.28 -7.27 32.56
N LEU A 255 18.01 -7.33 33.68
CA LEU A 255 19.36 -6.78 33.80
C LEU A 255 20.44 -7.75 33.27
N PHE A 256 20.07 -8.89 32.68
CA PHE A 256 21.06 -9.82 32.14
C PHE A 256 21.87 -9.17 31.03
N GLY A 257 23.19 -9.31 31.09
CA GLY A 257 24.11 -8.67 30.15
C GLY A 257 24.35 -7.18 30.39
N VAL A 258 23.79 -6.58 31.46
CA VAL A 258 24.17 -5.24 31.90
C VAL A 258 25.51 -5.32 32.64
N PRO A 259 26.49 -4.45 32.33
CA PRO A 259 27.77 -4.41 33.03
C PRO A 259 27.59 -4.33 34.55
N ASP A 260 28.48 -4.96 35.31
CA ASP A 260 28.53 -4.93 36.79
C ASP A 260 27.33 -5.47 37.57
N GLU A 261 26.29 -5.97 36.88
CA GLU A 261 25.09 -6.55 37.50
C GLU A 261 25.38 -7.81 38.33
N GLN A 262 26.37 -8.59 37.93
CA GLN A 262 26.72 -9.86 38.56
C GLN A 262 27.21 -9.69 40.00
N ASN A 263 27.80 -8.54 40.34
CA ASN A 263 28.31 -8.30 41.69
C ASN A 263 27.25 -7.67 42.61
N LEU A 264 26.00 -7.52 42.15
CA LEU A 264 24.90 -7.09 43.00
C LEU A 264 24.39 -8.26 43.84
N SER A 265 24.13 -7.98 45.13
CA SER A 265 23.37 -8.89 46.00
C SER A 265 21.99 -9.18 45.39
N PRO A 266 21.40 -10.38 45.59
CA PRO A 266 20.06 -10.70 45.11
C PRO A 266 18.99 -9.67 45.50
N LYS A 267 19.08 -9.12 46.72
CA LYS A 267 18.17 -8.07 47.20
C LYS A 267 18.33 -6.76 46.42
N ASP A 268 19.58 -6.35 46.20
CA ASP A 268 19.89 -5.12 45.46
C ASP A 268 19.50 -5.24 43.99
N ARG A 269 19.75 -6.41 43.39
CA ARG A 269 19.32 -6.72 42.03
C ARG A 269 17.79 -6.62 41.89
N LYS A 270 17.03 -7.18 42.83
CA LYS A 270 15.56 -7.10 42.84
C LYS A 270 15.06 -5.65 42.97
N ASN A 271 15.63 -4.89 43.90
CA ASN A 271 15.25 -3.49 44.11
C ASN A 271 15.61 -2.62 42.92
N LEU A 272 16.81 -2.79 42.37
CA LEU A 272 17.25 -2.10 41.17
C LEU A 272 16.34 -2.42 39.98
N LEU A 273 16.03 -3.70 39.75
CA LEU A 273 15.10 -4.11 38.70
C LEU A 273 13.70 -3.48 38.89
N SER A 274 13.20 -3.42 40.12
CA SER A 274 11.92 -2.79 40.43
C SER A 274 11.93 -1.30 40.13
N LEU A 275 13.02 -0.61 40.48
CA LEU A 275 13.24 0.79 40.15
C LEU A 275 13.33 0.99 38.64
N SER A 276 14.13 0.19 37.93
CA SER A 276 14.27 0.27 36.47
C SER A 276 12.92 0.05 35.77
N HIS A 277 12.09 -0.89 36.25
CA HIS A 277 10.74 -1.11 35.71
C HIS A 277 9.78 0.06 35.95
N SER A 278 9.95 0.82 37.04
CA SER A 278 9.12 2.01 37.30
C SER A 278 9.44 3.18 36.37
N LEU A 279 10.64 3.17 35.76
CA LEU A 279 11.11 4.18 34.82
C LEU A 279 10.88 3.79 33.36
N LEU A 280 10.33 2.60 33.10
CA LEU A 280 9.99 2.19 31.74
C LEU A 280 8.71 2.89 31.26
N VAL A 281 8.77 3.42 30.05
CA VAL A 281 7.65 4.07 29.37
C VAL A 281 7.55 3.57 27.94
N PRO A 282 6.37 3.60 27.30
CA PRO A 282 6.26 3.28 25.90
C PRO A 282 6.97 4.36 25.06
N ASN A 283 7.79 3.93 24.10
CA ASN A 283 8.40 4.79 23.09
C ASN A 283 7.77 4.57 21.70
N LEU A 284 6.83 3.64 21.58
CA LEU A 284 6.01 3.39 20.40
C LEU A 284 4.54 3.52 20.76
N THR A 285 3.83 4.46 20.15
CA THR A 285 2.43 4.81 20.47
C THR A 285 1.53 4.69 19.25
N PHE A 286 0.29 4.23 19.44
CA PHE A 286 -0.63 4.03 18.32
C PHE A 286 -1.20 5.36 17.81
N ASN A 287 -0.94 5.69 16.55
CA ASN A 287 -1.47 6.89 15.92
C ASN A 287 -2.87 6.61 15.34
N ARG A 288 -3.88 6.80 16.19
CA ARG A 288 -5.30 6.62 15.84
C ARG A 288 -5.72 7.53 14.69
N GLN A 289 -5.25 8.77 14.70
CA GLN A 289 -5.65 9.79 13.72
C GLN A 289 -5.11 9.45 12.33
N GLU A 290 -3.80 9.21 12.22
CA GLU A 290 -3.15 8.87 10.96
C GLU A 290 -3.68 7.56 10.39
N THR A 291 -3.89 6.55 11.24
CA THR A 291 -4.50 5.29 10.81
C THR A 291 -5.91 5.50 10.26
N ALA A 292 -6.74 6.31 10.92
CA ALA A 292 -8.10 6.61 10.45
C ALA A 292 -8.09 7.37 9.11
N ILE A 293 -7.18 8.32 8.94
CA ILE A 293 -7.00 9.06 7.67
C ILE A 293 -6.63 8.10 6.54
N ARG A 294 -5.69 7.18 6.77
CA ARG A 294 -5.29 6.17 5.77
C ARG A 294 -6.42 5.22 5.42
N LYS A 295 -7.21 4.78 6.40
CA LYS A 295 -8.41 3.97 6.17
C LYS A 295 -9.42 4.68 5.28
N LEU A 296 -9.76 5.93 5.60
CA LEU A 296 -10.67 6.73 4.77
C LEU A 296 -10.13 6.94 3.35
N LYS A 297 -8.82 7.18 3.20
CA LYS A 297 -8.18 7.32 1.88
C LYS A 297 -8.27 6.02 1.07
N ALA A 298 -8.01 4.87 1.70
CA ALA A 298 -8.12 3.56 1.05
C ALA A 298 -9.57 3.28 0.64
N ARG A 299 -10.54 3.56 1.52
CA ARG A 299 -11.98 3.46 1.22
C ARG A 299 -12.37 4.27 -0.01
N ASN A 300 -11.97 5.54 -0.03
CA ASN A 300 -12.36 6.48 -1.09
C ASN A 300 -11.66 6.19 -2.42
N ALA A 301 -10.54 5.46 -2.41
CA ALA A 301 -9.84 5.03 -3.62
C ALA A 301 -10.52 3.84 -4.33
N VAL A 302 -11.46 3.13 -3.67
CA VAL A 302 -12.19 2.02 -4.27
C VAL A 302 -13.18 2.54 -5.30
N LEU A 303 -12.98 2.14 -6.55
CA LEU A 303 -13.89 2.43 -7.66
C LEU A 303 -15.21 1.66 -7.51
N PRO A 304 -16.35 2.24 -7.94
CA PRO A 304 -17.64 1.56 -7.90
C PRO A 304 -17.63 0.31 -8.79
N VAL A 305 -18.17 -0.79 -8.26
CA VAL A 305 -18.35 -2.04 -9.00
C VAL A 305 -19.54 -1.88 -9.93
N GLN A 306 -19.34 -2.11 -11.22
CA GLN A 306 -20.40 -2.01 -12.23
C GLN A 306 -20.85 -3.39 -12.68
N ILE A 307 -22.16 -3.58 -12.81
CA ILE A 307 -22.79 -4.76 -13.39
C ILE A 307 -23.42 -4.34 -14.71
N SER A 308 -23.12 -5.08 -15.77
CA SER A 308 -23.77 -4.93 -17.07
C SER A 308 -24.99 -5.83 -17.13
N ILE A 309 -26.16 -5.24 -17.37
CA ILE A 309 -27.39 -5.99 -17.69
C ILE A 309 -27.57 -5.94 -19.20
N ALA A 310 -27.64 -7.12 -19.82
CA ALA A 310 -27.76 -7.33 -21.28
C ALA A 310 -29.01 -8.15 -21.61
#